data_AF-A0A923Y185-F1
#
_entry.id   AF-A0A923Y185-F1
#
_cell.length_a   1.000
_cell.length_b   1.000
_cell.length_c   1.000
_cell.angle_alpha   90.00
_cell.angle_beta   90.00
_cell.angle_gamma   90.00
#
_symmetry.space_group_name_H-M   'P 1'
#
loop_
_entity.id
_entity.type
_entity.pdbx_description
1 polymer ?
#
loop_
_entity_poly.entity_id
_entity_poly.type
_entity_poly.pdbx_seq_one_letter_code
_entity_poly.pdbx_strand_id
1 'polypeptide(L)'
;VTLVRDGTKGDMGRAVAKFGSDLRAAGPEATGLFFYAGHGVQSFQQNYLVPVDAELHNAADLDLVAVDAESVLRQMASAHNRTNIFILDACRNNPFATIPDMGDSGLAEMKAPTGTFLAYATAPKEVALDGMDGHSPFTKALAAMVVTQGLPIEEMFKQVRIAVRAATQDRQTPWDTSSLTQDFTFAAGASDEEHLWAGVRGSRDPVQIKLFLKAYPKTAHRDEAEGLLTALLPPPMVGASKDEVDADLRAAIAGENITFAGRIKLGPADIAGNTIEALIAGSPLYSPIDGLPKEAWSGKTCKDCHQWTKPALCDQGKFYVKEDPSVALLTQHPLGGAFKLTLKQWAAGGCQ
;
A
#
# COMPACT_ATOMS: atom_id res chain seq x y z
N VAL A 1 -7.36 0.01 0.44
CA VAL A 1 -7.30 1.43 0.87
C VAL A 1 -8.64 2.09 0.54
N THR A 2 -9.25 2.78 1.50
CA THR A 2 -10.49 3.56 1.30
C THR A 2 -10.10 5.04 1.30
N LEU A 3 -10.38 5.75 0.21
CA LEU A 3 -10.08 7.17 0.06
C LEU A 3 -11.38 7.97 -0.02
N VAL A 4 -11.52 8.98 0.83
CA VAL A 4 -12.63 9.94 0.80
C VAL A 4 -12.01 11.33 0.59
N ARG A 5 -12.48 12.04 -0.43
CA ARG A 5 -12.13 13.45 -0.70
C ARG A 5 -13.38 14.28 -0.58
N ASP A 6 -13.27 15.45 0.02
CA ASP A 6 -14.40 16.38 0.21
C ASP A 6 -15.64 15.67 0.75
N GLY A 7 -15.44 14.85 1.80
CA GLY A 7 -16.45 13.93 2.30
C GLY A 7 -17.53 14.65 3.10
N THR A 8 -18.79 14.27 2.86
CA THR A 8 -19.91 14.64 3.73
C THR A 8 -19.86 13.88 5.06
N LYS A 9 -20.62 14.31 6.09
CA LYS A 9 -20.74 13.56 7.35
C LYS A 9 -21.13 12.10 7.10
N GLY A 10 -22.06 11.90 6.15
CA GLY A 10 -22.51 10.58 5.74
C GLY A 10 -21.40 9.75 5.07
N ASP A 11 -20.61 10.34 4.18
CA ASP A 11 -19.49 9.66 3.51
C ASP A 11 -18.41 9.23 4.50
N MET A 12 -18.00 10.16 5.37
CA MET A 12 -17.00 9.90 6.40
C MET A 12 -17.48 8.82 7.38
N GLY A 13 -18.72 8.91 7.85
CA GLY A 13 -19.30 7.91 8.75
C GLY A 13 -19.35 6.50 8.13
N ARG A 14 -19.77 6.39 6.86
CA ARG A 14 -19.75 5.11 6.12
C ARG A 14 -18.33 4.59 5.94
N ALA A 15 -17.36 5.44 5.62
CA ALA A 15 -15.98 5.05 5.44
C ALA A 15 -15.35 4.56 6.75
N VAL A 16 -15.64 5.21 7.88
CA VAL A 16 -15.18 4.78 9.22
C VAL A 16 -15.80 3.44 9.60
N ALA A 17 -17.10 3.26 9.38
CA ALA A 17 -17.78 1.98 9.64
C ALA A 17 -17.20 0.85 8.77
N LYS A 18 -16.97 1.12 7.47
CA LYS A 18 -16.35 0.17 6.55
C LYS A 18 -14.93 -0.16 6.99
N PHE A 19 -14.12 0.85 7.34
CA PHE A 19 -12.75 0.68 7.82
C PHE A 19 -12.69 -0.26 9.03
N GLY A 20 -13.53 -0.05 10.04
CA GLY A 20 -13.59 -0.95 11.19
C GLY A 20 -14.01 -2.38 10.83
N SER A 21 -14.96 -2.54 9.90
CA SER A 21 -15.39 -3.86 9.43
C SER A 21 -14.28 -4.59 8.66
N ASP A 22 -13.60 -3.90 7.75
CA ASP A 22 -12.49 -4.45 6.97
C ASP A 22 -11.33 -4.84 7.89
N LEU A 23 -11.01 -4.00 8.88
CA LEU A 23 -9.93 -4.26 9.83
C LEU A 23 -10.21 -5.48 10.71
N ARG A 24 -11.44 -5.64 11.20
CA ARG A 24 -11.88 -6.86 11.92
C ARG A 24 -11.77 -8.11 11.04
N ALA A 25 -12.19 -8.00 9.77
CA ALA A 25 -12.14 -9.12 8.84
C ALA A 25 -10.71 -9.52 8.45
N ALA A 26 -9.77 -8.58 8.44
CA ALA A 26 -8.35 -8.83 8.16
C ALA A 26 -7.64 -9.64 9.26
N GLY A 27 -8.22 -9.71 10.47
CA GLY A 27 -7.75 -10.57 11.55
C GLY A 27 -6.68 -9.94 12.46
N PRO A 28 -6.18 -10.71 13.44
CA PRO A 28 -5.37 -10.18 14.54
C PRO A 28 -3.99 -9.68 14.10
N GLU A 29 -3.45 -10.15 12.97
CA GLU A 29 -2.14 -9.70 12.45
C GLU A 29 -2.21 -8.43 11.62
N ALA A 30 -3.41 -7.86 11.41
CA ALA A 30 -3.60 -6.73 10.53
C ALA A 30 -3.03 -5.41 11.09
N THR A 31 -2.60 -4.54 10.18
CA THR A 31 -2.28 -3.15 10.49
C THR A 31 -3.40 -2.23 10.00
N GLY A 32 -3.98 -1.46 10.91
CA GLY A 32 -4.94 -0.40 10.58
C GLY A 32 -4.22 0.93 10.44
N LEU A 33 -4.44 1.65 9.34
CA LEU A 33 -3.97 3.02 9.16
C LEU A 33 -5.14 3.95 8.87
N PHE A 34 -5.27 5.00 9.67
CA PHE A 34 -6.17 6.12 9.45
C PHE A 34 -5.35 7.40 9.26
N PHE A 35 -5.65 8.14 8.20
CA PHE A 35 -5.05 9.42 7.90
C PHE A 35 -6.18 10.42 7.57
N TYR A 36 -6.17 11.56 8.23
CA TYR A 36 -7.09 12.67 7.95
C TYR A 36 -6.31 13.95 7.71
N ALA A 37 -6.64 14.66 6.64
CA ALA A 37 -6.16 16.01 6.35
C ALA A 37 -7.35 16.93 6.08
N GLY A 38 -7.47 18.01 6.84
CA GLY A 38 -8.63 18.91 6.77
C GLY A 38 -8.81 19.77 8.02
N HIS A 39 -10.00 20.33 8.20
CA HIS A 39 -10.35 21.09 9.40
C HIS A 39 -10.67 20.12 10.55
N GLY A 40 -9.88 20.21 11.61
CA GLY A 40 -10.17 19.56 12.89
C GLY A 40 -10.47 20.64 13.93
N VAL A 41 -11.46 20.39 14.77
CA VAL A 41 -11.85 21.30 15.85
C VAL A 41 -11.99 20.55 17.16
N GLN A 42 -11.77 21.26 18.25
CA GLN A 42 -11.96 20.75 19.61
C GLN A 42 -13.19 21.39 20.24
N SER A 43 -13.98 20.60 20.96
CA SER A 43 -14.94 21.11 21.95
C SER A 43 -15.04 20.16 23.12
N PHE A 44 -15.11 20.68 24.34
CA PHE A 44 -15.15 19.89 25.59
C PHE A 44 -14.07 18.79 25.67
N GLN A 45 -12.85 19.11 25.25
CA GLN A 45 -11.70 18.18 25.16
C GLN A 45 -11.88 17.02 24.17
N GLN A 46 -12.88 17.09 23.29
CA GLN A 46 -13.09 16.12 22.23
C GLN A 46 -12.75 16.67 20.86
N ASN A 47 -12.12 15.83 20.04
CA ASN A 47 -11.68 16.17 18.70
C ASN A 47 -12.72 15.74 17.65
N TYR A 48 -13.06 16.67 16.77
CA TYR A 48 -13.99 16.44 15.68
C TYR A 48 -13.31 16.72 14.34
N LEU A 49 -13.48 15.79 13.41
CA LEU A 49 -13.11 15.93 12.00
C LEU A 49 -14.28 16.59 11.29
N VAL A 50 -14.06 17.72 10.62
CA VAL A 50 -15.12 18.55 10.02
C VAL A 50 -15.36 18.10 8.57
N PRO A 51 -16.57 17.62 8.23
CA PRO A 51 -17.00 17.35 6.86
C PRO A 51 -17.19 18.61 6.02
N VAL A 52 -17.28 18.47 4.70
CA VAL A 52 -17.52 19.62 3.80
C VAL A 52 -18.94 20.17 3.86
N ASP A 53 -19.90 19.39 4.35
CA ASP A 53 -21.31 19.76 4.52
C ASP A 53 -21.64 20.17 5.97
N ALA A 54 -20.62 20.41 6.80
CA ALA A 54 -20.82 20.78 8.19
C ALA A 54 -21.31 22.24 8.32
N GLU A 55 -22.54 22.40 8.79
CA GLU A 55 -23.11 23.69 9.16
C GLU A 55 -23.32 23.75 10.68
N LEU A 56 -22.43 24.47 11.37
CA LEU A 56 -22.46 24.59 12.83
C LEU A 56 -23.11 25.92 13.25
N HIS A 57 -24.15 25.85 14.08
CA HIS A 57 -24.81 27.04 14.64
C HIS A 57 -24.40 27.30 16.08
N ASN A 58 -24.18 26.23 16.86
CA ASN A 58 -23.66 26.29 18.22
C ASN A 58 -22.72 25.10 18.50
N ALA A 59 -21.87 25.21 19.52
CA ALA A 59 -20.87 24.18 19.83
C ALA A 59 -21.47 22.80 20.18
N ALA A 60 -22.70 22.76 20.73
CA ALA A 60 -23.36 21.51 21.08
C ALA A 60 -23.85 20.72 19.88
N ASP A 61 -23.91 21.31 18.69
CA ASP A 61 -24.30 20.62 17.46
C ASP A 61 -23.15 19.79 16.84
N LEU A 62 -21.92 19.88 17.40
CA LEU A 62 -20.73 19.26 16.79
C LEU A 62 -20.84 17.75 16.58
N ASP A 63 -21.41 17.02 17.53
CA ASP A 63 -21.64 15.58 17.39
C ASP A 63 -22.72 15.25 16.32
N LEU A 64 -23.62 16.20 16.06
CA LEU A 64 -24.67 16.11 15.05
C LEU A 64 -24.18 16.45 13.64
N VAL A 65 -23.12 17.25 13.47
CA VAL A 65 -22.66 17.70 12.14
C VAL A 65 -21.24 17.26 11.77
N ALA A 66 -20.41 16.90 12.74
CA ALA A 66 -19.02 16.46 12.53
C ALA A 66 -18.80 14.99 12.90
N VAL A 67 -17.59 14.49 12.63
CA VAL A 67 -17.20 13.11 12.97
C VAL A 67 -16.28 13.12 14.18
N ASP A 68 -16.70 12.47 15.27
CA ASP A 68 -15.87 12.25 16.45
C ASP A 68 -14.60 11.44 16.08
N ALA A 69 -13.42 12.01 16.28
CA ALA A 69 -12.14 11.36 16.00
C ALA A 69 -11.92 10.13 16.91
N GLU A 70 -12.42 10.15 18.14
CA GLU A 70 -12.36 8.99 19.04
C GLU A 70 -13.22 7.83 18.54
N SER A 71 -14.27 8.10 17.75
CA SER A 71 -15.07 7.03 17.14
C SER A 71 -14.25 6.14 16.21
N VAL A 72 -13.25 6.71 15.53
CA VAL A 72 -12.31 5.98 14.68
C VAL A 72 -11.35 5.15 15.53
N LEU A 73 -10.84 5.71 16.64
CA LEU A 73 -10.03 4.96 17.61
C LEU A 73 -10.83 3.79 18.22
N ARG A 74 -12.13 3.96 18.49
CA ARG A 74 -13.01 2.87 18.95
C ARG A 74 -13.18 1.78 17.89
N GLN A 75 -13.29 2.14 16.60
CA GLN A 75 -13.29 1.13 15.53
C GLN A 75 -11.97 0.35 15.49
N MET A 76 -10.83 1.03 15.60
CA MET A 76 -9.51 0.39 15.67
C MET A 76 -9.38 -0.53 16.89
N ALA A 77 -9.77 -0.07 18.08
CA ALA A 77 -9.72 -0.86 19.30
C ALA A 77 -10.55 -2.14 19.21
N SER A 78 -11.75 -2.06 18.60
CA SER A 78 -12.65 -3.21 18.42
C SER A 78 -12.11 -4.27 17.47
N ALA A 79 -11.09 -3.96 16.67
CA ALA A 79 -10.54 -4.89 15.71
C ALA A 79 -9.57 -5.91 16.32
N HIS A 80 -9.02 -5.62 17.51
CA HIS A 80 -8.04 -6.47 18.18
C HIS A 80 -6.88 -6.89 17.26
N ASN A 81 -6.51 -6.00 16.35
CA ASN A 81 -5.44 -6.19 15.39
C ASN A 81 -4.09 -5.75 15.99
N ARG A 82 -3.01 -6.16 15.33
CA ARG A 82 -1.64 -6.04 15.84
C ARG A 82 -1.18 -4.59 16.02
N THR A 83 -1.51 -3.74 15.06
CA THR A 83 -0.96 -2.39 14.98
C THR A 83 -1.99 -1.41 14.44
N ASN A 84 -2.19 -0.30 15.13
CA ASN A 84 -3.00 0.82 14.67
C ASN A 84 -2.15 2.07 14.53
N ILE A 85 -2.32 2.78 13.42
CA ILE A 85 -1.62 4.02 13.10
C ILE A 85 -2.67 5.08 12.80
N PHE A 86 -2.68 6.15 13.58
CA PHE A 86 -3.66 7.21 13.50
C PHE A 86 -2.95 8.54 13.29
N ILE A 87 -3.22 9.19 12.16
CA ILE A 87 -2.49 10.40 11.76
C ILE A 87 -3.48 11.52 11.46
N LEU A 88 -3.32 12.65 12.15
CA LEU A 88 -4.08 13.87 11.95
C LEU A 88 -3.20 14.99 11.40
N ASP A 89 -3.41 15.33 10.14
CA ASP A 89 -2.92 16.57 9.50
C ASP A 89 -4.03 17.63 9.49
N ALA A 90 -4.51 17.95 10.68
CA ALA A 90 -5.60 18.87 10.92
C ALA A 90 -5.20 19.84 12.03
N CYS A 91 -5.35 21.15 11.77
CA CYS A 91 -5.26 22.28 12.72
C CYS A 91 -4.96 23.60 11.96
N ARG A 92 -5.64 23.92 10.85
CA ARG A 92 -5.23 25.06 9.99
C ARG A 92 -5.75 26.42 10.49
N ASN A 93 -6.96 26.40 11.03
CA ASN A 93 -7.76 27.52 11.50
C ASN A 93 -9.13 26.93 11.86
N ASN A 94 -9.71 27.34 13.00
CA ASN A 94 -11.05 26.89 13.36
C ASN A 94 -12.08 27.72 12.56
N PRO A 95 -12.81 27.13 11.59
CA PRO A 95 -13.81 27.88 10.80
C PRO A 95 -14.98 28.38 11.65
N PHE A 96 -15.12 27.84 12.87
CA PHE A 96 -16.19 28.14 13.81
C PHE A 96 -15.73 29.00 15.00
N ALA A 97 -14.56 29.65 14.90
CA ALA A 97 -13.97 30.43 16.00
C ALA A 97 -14.84 31.59 16.51
N THR A 98 -15.84 32.03 15.74
CA THR A 98 -16.80 33.08 16.14
C THR A 98 -17.96 32.54 16.99
N ILE A 99 -18.15 31.22 17.06
CA ILE A 99 -19.18 30.57 17.86
C ILE A 99 -18.70 30.48 19.32
N PRO A 100 -19.55 30.82 20.31
CA PRO A 100 -19.21 30.61 21.72
C PRO A 100 -18.76 29.17 21.99
N ASP A 101 -17.77 28.99 22.87
CA ASP A 101 -17.19 27.69 23.25
C ASP A 101 -16.47 26.92 22.12
N MET A 102 -16.19 27.59 20.99
CA MET A 102 -15.38 27.10 19.87
C MET A 102 -14.07 27.89 19.69
N GLY A 103 -13.66 28.66 20.70
CA GLY A 103 -12.47 29.53 20.62
C GLY A 103 -11.13 28.80 20.80
N ASP A 104 -11.14 27.54 21.20
CA ASP A 104 -9.93 26.76 21.44
C ASP A 104 -9.13 26.58 20.14
N SER A 105 -7.84 26.88 20.20
CA SER A 105 -6.90 26.60 19.11
C SER A 105 -6.39 25.16 19.22
N GLY A 106 -6.17 24.53 18.07
CA GLY A 106 -5.58 23.20 17.97
C GLY A 106 -6.53 22.05 18.34
N LEU A 107 -5.96 20.85 18.44
CA LEU A 107 -6.66 19.63 18.86
C LEU A 107 -6.31 19.26 20.30
N ALA A 108 -7.26 18.62 20.98
CA ALA A 108 -7.06 17.97 22.27
C ALA A 108 -6.13 16.77 22.13
N GLU A 109 -5.46 16.42 23.22
CA GLU A 109 -4.74 15.17 23.32
C GLU A 109 -5.73 14.01 23.49
N MET A 110 -5.71 13.03 22.58
CA MET A 110 -6.52 11.82 22.68
C MET A 110 -5.75 10.68 23.32
N LYS A 111 -6.45 9.87 24.13
CA LYS A 111 -5.88 8.64 24.69
C LYS A 111 -6.05 7.47 23.72
N ALA A 112 -4.95 7.06 23.09
CA ALA A 112 -4.96 5.94 22.17
C ALA A 112 -5.06 4.58 22.90
N PRO A 113 -5.78 3.59 22.34
CA PRO A 113 -5.80 2.23 22.87
C PRO A 113 -4.43 1.54 22.66
N THR A 114 -4.10 0.55 23.48
CA THR A 114 -2.84 -0.23 23.37
C THR A 114 -2.64 -0.76 21.94
N GLY A 115 -1.39 -0.75 21.46
CA GLY A 115 -1.07 -1.14 20.08
C GLY A 115 -1.33 -0.02 19.06
N THR A 116 -1.47 1.23 19.52
CA THR A 116 -1.71 2.38 18.63
C THR A 116 -0.56 3.39 18.67
N PHE A 117 -0.14 3.82 17.48
CA PHE A 117 0.70 4.99 17.25
C PHE A 117 -0.19 6.15 16.78
N LEU A 118 -0.19 7.25 17.52
CA LEU A 118 -0.99 8.42 17.24
C LEU A 118 -0.08 9.61 16.92
N ALA A 119 -0.30 10.27 15.79
CA ALA A 119 0.50 11.39 15.33
C ALA A 119 -0.35 12.58 14.90
N TYR A 120 0.12 13.77 15.24
CA TYR A 120 -0.46 15.06 14.92
C TYR A 120 0.55 15.89 14.13
N ALA A 121 0.06 16.64 13.14
CA ALA A 121 0.91 17.52 12.35
C ALA A 121 1.55 18.66 13.15
N THR A 122 0.98 19.00 14.31
CA THR A 122 1.48 20.03 15.22
C THR A 122 1.25 19.62 16.67
N ALA A 123 1.83 20.37 17.61
CA ALA A 123 1.69 20.10 19.03
C ALA A 123 0.23 20.31 19.49
N PRO A 124 -0.22 19.65 20.57
CA PRO A 124 -1.54 19.91 21.14
C PRO A 124 -1.74 21.41 21.37
N LYS A 125 -2.94 21.90 21.03
CA LYS A 125 -3.33 23.32 21.11
C LYS A 125 -2.65 24.30 20.13
N GLU A 126 -1.73 23.82 19.30
CA GLU A 126 -1.06 24.62 18.26
C GLU A 126 -1.74 24.44 16.88
N VAL A 127 -1.36 25.30 15.93
CA VAL A 127 -1.88 25.34 14.55
C VAL A 127 -0.88 24.69 13.58
N ALA A 128 -1.36 23.95 12.58
CA ALA A 128 -0.59 23.33 11.51
C ALA A 128 -0.65 24.20 10.24
N LEU A 129 0.46 24.30 9.50
CA LEU A 129 0.57 25.15 8.32
C LEU A 129 0.15 24.42 7.03
N ASP A 130 -0.42 25.17 6.09
CA ASP A 130 -0.98 24.63 4.85
C ASP A 130 0.07 24.21 3.82
N GLY A 131 1.27 24.81 3.92
CA GLY A 131 2.28 24.78 2.87
C GLY A 131 1.89 25.68 1.67
N MET A 132 2.85 25.92 0.78
CA MET A 132 2.63 26.74 -0.43
C MET A 132 2.49 25.89 -1.71
N ASP A 133 2.78 24.59 -1.65
CA ASP A 133 2.96 23.71 -2.82
C ASP A 133 1.90 22.58 -2.90
N GLY A 134 0.73 22.74 -2.28
CA GLY A 134 -0.36 21.75 -2.32
C GLY A 134 -0.31 20.63 -1.27
N HIS A 135 0.82 20.44 -0.58
CA HIS A 135 0.92 19.60 0.63
C HIS A 135 1.32 20.43 1.84
N SER A 136 0.80 20.09 3.02
CA SER A 136 1.30 20.63 4.29
C SER A 136 2.78 20.26 4.47
N PRO A 137 3.57 21.04 5.24
CA PRO A 137 4.93 20.67 5.59
C PRO A 137 5.01 19.28 6.23
N PHE A 138 4.01 18.92 7.04
CA PHE A 138 3.91 17.62 7.69
C PHE A 138 3.68 16.49 6.69
N THR A 139 2.67 16.59 5.83
CA THR A 139 2.37 15.57 4.82
C THR A 139 3.53 15.42 3.84
N LYS A 140 4.19 16.52 3.45
CA LYS A 140 5.38 16.49 2.58
C LYS A 140 6.54 15.73 3.23
N ALA A 141 6.82 15.99 4.50
CA ALA A 141 7.85 15.30 5.25
C ALA A 141 7.51 13.82 5.49
N LEU A 142 6.26 13.51 5.85
CA LEU A 142 5.78 12.15 6.05
C LEU A 142 5.91 11.31 4.77
N ALA A 143 5.42 11.82 3.65
CA ALA A 143 5.49 11.14 2.35
C ALA A 143 6.93 10.82 1.93
N ALA A 144 7.89 11.68 2.25
CA ALA A 144 9.31 11.44 1.98
C ALA A 144 9.91 10.33 2.88
N MET A 145 9.40 10.17 4.10
CA MET A 145 9.97 9.26 5.09
C MET A 145 9.35 7.86 5.06
N VAL A 146 8.06 7.72 4.72
CA VAL A 146 7.35 6.40 4.70
C VAL A 146 7.94 5.38 3.73
N VAL A 147 8.68 5.83 2.72
CA VAL A 147 9.38 4.96 1.76
C VAL A 147 10.75 4.49 2.25
N THR A 148 11.19 4.92 3.44
CA THR A 148 12.49 4.57 3.99
C THR A 148 12.46 3.15 4.56
N GLN A 149 13.22 2.26 3.92
CA GLN A 149 13.28 0.84 4.28
C GLN A 149 13.82 0.61 5.69
N GLY A 150 13.16 -0.27 6.43
CA GLY A 150 13.57 -0.71 7.76
C GLY A 150 13.56 0.39 8.82
N LEU A 151 12.99 1.57 8.54
CA LEU A 151 12.96 2.67 9.49
C LEU A 151 11.79 2.48 10.47
N PRO A 152 12.05 2.29 11.78
CA PRO A 152 10.99 2.18 12.78
C PRO A 152 10.14 3.45 12.81
N ILE A 153 8.84 3.30 13.02
CA ILE A 153 7.88 4.40 12.98
C ILE A 153 8.23 5.53 13.96
N GLU A 154 8.70 5.23 15.16
CA GLU A 154 9.14 6.23 16.14
C GLU A 154 10.29 7.08 15.61
N GLU A 155 11.32 6.45 15.02
CA GLU A 155 12.45 7.18 14.44
C GLU A 155 12.02 7.90 13.16
N MET A 156 11.14 7.31 12.35
CA MET A 156 10.56 7.96 11.17
C MET A 156 9.85 9.26 11.55
N PHE A 157 8.99 9.25 12.57
CA PHE A 157 8.26 10.45 13.00
C PHE A 157 9.17 11.49 13.68
N LYS A 158 10.25 11.07 14.33
CA LYS A 158 11.31 11.99 14.76
C LYS A 158 11.99 12.69 13.59
N GLN A 159 12.26 12.00 12.49
CA GLN A 159 12.79 12.63 11.26
C GLN A 159 11.76 13.56 10.60
N VAL A 160 10.48 13.16 10.57
CA VAL A 160 9.38 14.04 10.13
C VAL A 160 9.36 15.31 10.97
N ARG A 161 9.47 15.21 12.29
CA ARG A 161 9.50 16.37 13.21
C ARG A 161 10.66 17.32 12.90
N ILE A 162 11.86 16.79 12.67
CA ILE A 162 13.04 17.59 12.29
C ILE A 162 12.79 18.32 10.96
N ALA A 163 12.29 17.62 9.95
CA ALA A 163 12.04 18.18 8.63
C ALA A 163 10.96 19.28 8.67
N VAL A 164 9.87 19.08 9.41
CA VAL A 164 8.80 20.09 9.57
C VAL A 164 9.30 21.33 10.30
N ARG A 165 10.04 21.16 11.40
CA ARG A 165 10.61 22.30 12.14
C ARG A 165 11.54 23.13 11.25
N ALA A 166 12.41 22.47 10.48
CA ALA A 166 13.30 23.15 9.53
C ALA A 166 12.51 23.90 8.44
N ALA A 167 11.51 23.25 7.82
CA ALA A 167 10.71 23.84 6.76
C ALA A 167 9.82 25.01 7.23
N THR A 168 9.44 25.00 8.51
CA THR A 168 8.52 26.01 9.09
C THR A 168 9.22 27.08 9.92
N GLN A 169 10.55 27.01 10.04
CA GLN A 169 11.35 27.86 10.93
C GLN A 169 10.86 27.79 12.38
N ASP A 170 10.70 26.56 12.88
CA ASP A 170 10.23 26.22 14.23
C ASP A 170 8.79 26.66 14.58
N ARG A 171 8.02 27.16 13.61
CA ARG A 171 6.62 27.55 13.82
C ARG A 171 5.65 26.39 13.97
N GLN A 172 6.05 25.18 13.57
CA GLN A 172 5.24 23.97 13.67
C GLN A 172 6.11 22.82 14.18
N THR A 173 5.63 22.12 15.20
CA THR A 173 6.30 20.94 15.78
C THR A 173 5.35 19.76 15.79
N PRO A 174 5.52 18.76 14.91
CA PRO A 174 4.74 17.53 14.95
C PRO A 174 4.87 16.80 16.29
N TRP A 175 3.77 16.20 16.73
CA TRP A 175 3.68 15.51 18.00
C TRP A 175 3.17 14.08 17.82
N ASP A 176 3.69 13.15 18.59
CA ASP A 176 3.29 11.74 18.53
C ASP A 176 3.28 11.12 19.93
N THR A 177 2.41 10.12 20.08
CA THR A 177 2.29 9.29 21.27
C THR A 177 2.18 7.84 20.81
N SER A 178 3.01 6.95 21.37
CA SER A 178 3.04 5.54 21.00
C SER A 178 2.65 4.66 22.19
N SER A 179 1.78 3.69 21.92
CA SER A 179 1.49 2.56 22.78
C SER A 179 1.74 1.23 22.04
N LEU A 180 2.53 1.29 20.97
CA LEU A 180 2.94 0.10 20.22
C LEU A 180 3.68 -0.86 21.14
N THR A 181 3.37 -2.15 20.99
CA THR A 181 4.03 -3.23 21.73
C THR A 181 5.00 -4.02 20.86
N GLN A 182 5.05 -3.71 19.56
CA GLN A 182 5.91 -4.32 18.57
C GLN A 182 6.43 -3.24 17.61
N ASP A 183 7.61 -3.50 17.04
CA ASP A 183 8.18 -2.61 16.03
C ASP A 183 7.30 -2.60 14.77
N PHE A 184 7.14 -1.40 14.19
CA PHE A 184 6.49 -1.22 12.91
C PHE A 184 7.39 -0.42 11.97
N THR A 185 7.50 -0.90 10.73
CA THR A 185 8.15 -0.18 9.63
C THR A 185 7.18 -0.09 8.46
N PHE A 186 7.16 1.05 7.76
CA PHE A 186 6.29 1.23 6.59
C PHE A 186 6.82 0.48 5.35
N ALA A 187 8.14 0.55 5.15
CA ALA A 187 8.84 -0.19 4.11
C ALA A 187 9.71 -1.26 4.76
N ALA A 188 9.52 -2.51 4.32
CA ALA A 188 10.22 -3.70 4.77
C ALA A 188 11.74 -3.49 4.88
N GLY A 189 12.35 -3.99 5.97
CA GLY A 189 13.78 -3.94 6.22
C GLY A 189 14.56 -5.14 5.66
N ALA A 190 15.87 -5.18 5.86
CA ALA A 190 16.76 -6.22 5.32
C ALA A 190 16.39 -7.66 5.76
N SER A 191 15.78 -7.85 6.94
CA SER A 191 15.30 -9.17 7.41
C SER A 191 14.08 -9.67 6.63
N ASP A 192 13.20 -8.75 6.23
CA ASP A 192 12.04 -9.05 5.41
C ASP A 192 12.46 -9.24 3.94
N GLU A 193 13.45 -8.49 3.48
CA GLU A 193 14.12 -8.70 2.20
C GLU A 193 14.75 -10.10 2.12
N GLU A 194 15.43 -10.58 3.17
CA GLU A 194 15.99 -11.94 3.23
C GLU A 194 14.91 -13.01 3.10
N HIS A 195 13.81 -12.87 3.84
CA HIS A 195 12.68 -13.81 3.76
C HIS A 195 12.00 -13.79 2.38
N LEU A 196 11.84 -12.60 1.80
CA LEU A 196 11.32 -12.43 0.45
C LEU A 196 12.26 -13.03 -0.59
N TRP A 197 13.58 -12.80 -0.43
CA TRP A 197 14.60 -13.37 -1.29
C TRP A 197 14.58 -14.89 -1.26
N ALA A 198 14.42 -15.51 -0.08
CA ALA A 198 14.31 -16.97 0.03
C ALA A 198 13.14 -17.52 -0.82
N GLY A 199 12.00 -16.82 -0.82
CA GLY A 199 10.84 -17.16 -1.67
C GLY A 199 11.10 -16.94 -3.17
N VAL A 200 11.65 -15.77 -3.54
CA VAL A 200 11.98 -15.41 -4.92
C VAL A 200 13.02 -16.39 -5.50
N ARG A 201 14.09 -16.68 -4.75
CA ARG A 201 15.09 -17.68 -5.10
C ARG A 201 14.47 -19.06 -5.30
N GLY A 202 13.63 -19.48 -4.36
CA GLY A 202 12.94 -20.77 -4.40
C GLY A 202 12.00 -20.90 -5.61
N SER A 203 11.38 -19.80 -6.04
CA SER A 203 10.48 -19.78 -7.19
C SER A 203 11.18 -20.17 -8.50
N ARG A 204 12.49 -19.89 -8.61
CA ARG A 204 13.26 -19.97 -9.86
C ARG A 204 12.54 -19.31 -11.05
N ASP A 205 11.76 -18.27 -10.79
CA ASP A 205 11.02 -17.51 -11.80
C ASP A 205 11.83 -16.25 -12.19
N PRO A 206 12.31 -16.16 -13.45
CA PRO A 206 13.11 -15.00 -13.90
C PRO A 206 12.36 -13.67 -13.75
N VAL A 207 11.03 -13.69 -13.76
CA VAL A 207 10.20 -12.50 -13.53
C VAL A 207 10.26 -12.04 -12.09
N GLN A 208 10.08 -12.95 -11.13
CA GLN A 208 10.13 -12.60 -9.70
C GLN A 208 11.51 -12.11 -9.31
N ILE A 209 12.56 -12.73 -9.86
CA ILE A 209 13.95 -12.34 -9.64
C ILE A 209 14.21 -10.92 -10.17
N LYS A 210 13.74 -10.59 -11.38
CA LYS A 210 13.91 -9.23 -11.93
C LYS A 210 13.10 -8.18 -11.18
N LEU A 211 11.88 -8.53 -10.76
CA LEU A 211 11.06 -7.64 -9.94
C LEU A 211 11.70 -7.40 -8.57
N PHE A 212 12.28 -8.43 -7.95
CA PHE A 212 13.06 -8.31 -6.72
C PHE A 212 14.25 -7.36 -6.91
N LEU A 213 15.06 -7.55 -7.96
CA LEU A 213 16.18 -6.65 -8.29
C LEU A 213 15.76 -5.20 -8.56
N LYS A 214 14.53 -4.99 -9.07
CA LYS A 214 13.95 -3.65 -9.29
C LYS A 214 13.45 -3.03 -7.99
N ALA A 215 12.81 -3.81 -7.12
CA ALA A 215 12.28 -3.35 -5.85
C ALA A 215 13.40 -3.12 -4.80
N TYR A 216 14.48 -3.90 -4.87
CA TYR A 216 15.62 -3.86 -3.96
C TYR A 216 16.93 -3.57 -4.71
N PRO A 217 17.13 -2.35 -5.23
CA PRO A 217 18.28 -2.03 -6.07
C PRO A 217 19.63 -2.05 -5.31
N LYS A 218 19.62 -2.08 -3.98
CA LYS A 218 20.85 -2.20 -3.15
C LYS A 218 20.91 -3.51 -2.36
N THR A 219 20.15 -4.53 -2.79
CA THR A 219 20.11 -5.85 -2.14
C THR A 219 21.50 -6.49 -2.06
N ALA A 220 21.80 -7.13 -0.93
CA ALA A 220 23.00 -7.96 -0.78
C ALA A 220 22.95 -9.22 -1.67
N HIS A 221 21.75 -9.62 -2.12
CA HIS A 221 21.52 -10.79 -2.97
C HIS A 221 21.66 -10.51 -4.45
N ARG A 222 22.15 -9.32 -4.84
CA ARG A 222 22.17 -8.87 -6.24
C ARG A 222 22.91 -9.85 -7.13
N ASP A 223 24.11 -10.27 -6.72
CA ASP A 223 24.94 -11.17 -7.52
C ASP A 223 24.30 -12.57 -7.65
N GLU A 224 23.69 -13.08 -6.57
CA GLU A 224 22.98 -14.36 -6.59
C GLU A 224 21.74 -14.29 -7.50
N ALA A 225 20.96 -13.21 -7.40
CA ALA A 225 19.79 -12.95 -8.22
C ALA A 225 20.12 -12.78 -9.71
N GLU A 226 21.13 -12.00 -10.05
CA GLU A 226 21.59 -11.84 -11.44
C GLU A 226 22.15 -13.16 -12.00
N GLY A 227 22.85 -13.95 -11.18
CA GLY A 227 23.34 -15.28 -11.54
C GLY A 227 22.22 -16.28 -11.79
N LEU A 228 21.22 -16.34 -10.91
CA LEU A 228 20.01 -17.16 -11.08
C LEU A 228 19.23 -16.75 -12.33
N LEU A 229 19.05 -15.45 -12.54
CA LEU A 229 18.37 -14.92 -13.72
C LEU A 229 19.08 -15.37 -15.01
N THR A 230 20.41 -15.25 -15.06
CA THR A 230 21.22 -15.70 -16.19
C THR A 230 21.08 -17.20 -16.44
N ALA A 231 21.09 -18.02 -15.37
CA ALA A 231 20.98 -19.47 -15.48
C ALA A 231 19.57 -19.96 -15.88
N LEU A 232 18.53 -19.14 -15.66
CA LEU A 232 17.14 -19.47 -15.97
C LEU A 232 16.68 -18.98 -17.34
N LEU A 233 17.46 -18.09 -17.95
CA LEU A 233 17.23 -17.65 -19.32
C LEU A 233 17.84 -18.67 -20.29
N PRO A 234 17.24 -18.88 -21.47
CA PRO A 234 17.83 -19.74 -22.49
C PRO A 234 19.26 -19.23 -22.81
N PRO A 235 20.22 -20.13 -23.02
CA PRO A 235 21.59 -19.72 -23.29
C PRO A 235 21.61 -18.79 -24.50
N PRO A 236 22.42 -17.72 -24.47
CA PRO A 236 22.63 -16.91 -25.66
C PRO A 236 22.99 -17.83 -26.83
N MET A 237 22.50 -17.49 -28.03
CA MET A 237 23.01 -18.11 -29.24
C MET A 237 24.54 -18.02 -29.18
N VAL A 238 25.22 -19.14 -29.40
CA VAL A 238 26.67 -19.28 -29.24
C VAL A 238 27.38 -18.09 -29.90
N GLY A 239 27.99 -17.23 -29.07
CA GLY A 239 28.70 -16.02 -29.52
C GLY A 239 28.19 -14.68 -28.94
N ALA A 240 27.05 -14.64 -28.23
CA ALA A 240 26.53 -13.38 -27.70
C ALA A 240 27.26 -12.91 -26.42
N SER A 241 27.55 -11.61 -26.36
CA SER A 241 28.16 -10.91 -25.23
C SER A 241 27.18 -10.71 -24.06
N LYS A 242 27.70 -10.41 -22.85
CA LYS A 242 26.88 -10.08 -21.67
C LYS A 242 25.92 -8.91 -21.95
N ASP A 243 26.36 -7.92 -22.73
CA ASP A 243 25.54 -6.77 -23.13
C ASP A 243 24.42 -7.16 -24.12
N GLU A 244 24.64 -8.16 -24.98
CA GLU A 244 23.62 -8.72 -25.87
C GLU A 244 22.61 -9.59 -25.11
N VAL A 245 23.05 -10.37 -24.12
CA VAL A 245 22.13 -11.12 -23.22
C VAL A 245 21.25 -10.14 -22.43
N ASP A 246 21.84 -9.06 -21.92
CA ASP A 246 21.12 -7.99 -21.24
C ASP A 246 20.20 -7.22 -22.19
N ALA A 247 20.57 -7.07 -23.47
CA ALA A 247 19.75 -6.44 -24.49
C ALA A 247 18.59 -7.34 -24.94
N ASP A 248 18.81 -8.65 -25.09
CA ASP A 248 17.77 -9.65 -25.38
C ASP A 248 16.81 -9.81 -24.20
N LEU A 249 17.34 -9.78 -22.96
CA LEU A 249 16.54 -9.76 -21.75
C LEU A 249 15.78 -8.44 -21.59
N ARG A 250 16.37 -7.32 -22.02
CA ARG A 250 15.66 -6.04 -22.13
C ARG A 250 14.60 -6.14 -23.23
N ALA A 251 14.86 -6.69 -24.41
CA ALA A 251 13.92 -6.79 -25.52
C ALA A 251 12.75 -7.74 -25.21
N ALA A 252 13.03 -8.91 -24.64
CA ALA A 252 12.03 -9.88 -24.19
C ALA A 252 11.15 -9.34 -23.05
N ILE A 253 11.63 -8.31 -22.32
CA ILE A 253 10.89 -7.68 -21.22
C ILE A 253 10.29 -6.32 -21.63
N ALA A 254 10.85 -5.64 -22.63
CA ALA A 254 10.51 -4.29 -23.07
C ALA A 254 9.48 -4.24 -24.21
N GLY A 255 9.09 -5.37 -24.79
CA GLY A 255 7.91 -5.42 -25.66
C GLY A 255 8.16 -6.05 -27.01
N GLU A 256 8.24 -7.38 -27.04
CA GLU A 256 7.58 -8.06 -28.16
C GLU A 256 6.07 -7.98 -27.95
N ASN A 257 5.33 -7.83 -29.05
CA ASN A 257 3.87 -7.92 -29.05
C ASN A 257 3.45 -9.32 -28.58
N ILE A 258 3.33 -9.50 -27.28
CA ILE A 258 2.61 -10.64 -26.71
C ILE A 258 1.19 -10.51 -27.21
N THR A 259 0.72 -11.55 -27.91
CA THR A 259 -0.67 -11.67 -28.34
C THR A 259 -1.32 -12.79 -27.56
N PHE A 260 -2.64 -12.80 -27.51
CA PHE A 260 -3.38 -13.84 -26.78
C PHE A 260 -3.04 -15.28 -27.23
N ALA A 261 -2.73 -15.45 -28.52
CA ALA A 261 -2.35 -16.72 -29.14
C ALA A 261 -0.82 -16.89 -29.32
N GLY A 262 -0.02 -15.90 -28.92
CA GLY A 262 1.44 -15.95 -29.00
C GLY A 262 2.02 -16.90 -27.97
N ARG A 263 3.11 -17.59 -28.33
CA ARG A 263 3.85 -18.44 -27.38
C ARG A 263 4.65 -17.57 -26.42
N ILE A 264 4.48 -17.84 -25.13
CA ILE A 264 5.21 -17.18 -24.04
C ILE A 264 6.65 -17.67 -24.08
N LYS A 265 7.61 -16.74 -24.16
CA LYS A 265 9.03 -17.09 -24.25
C LYS A 265 9.73 -17.22 -22.89
N LEU A 266 9.18 -16.58 -21.86
CA LEU A 266 9.80 -16.43 -20.54
C LEU A 266 8.94 -17.10 -19.45
N GLY A 267 9.58 -17.88 -18.60
CA GLY A 267 8.95 -18.53 -17.45
C GLY A 267 9.41 -19.98 -17.26
N PRO A 268 8.94 -20.65 -16.20
CA PRO A 268 9.16 -22.08 -15.99
C PRO A 268 8.54 -22.92 -17.13
N ALA A 269 8.97 -24.17 -17.28
CA ALA A 269 8.67 -25.00 -18.46
C ALA A 269 7.18 -25.32 -18.68
N ASP A 270 6.38 -25.18 -17.63
CA ASP A 270 4.92 -25.25 -17.61
C ASP A 270 4.25 -23.98 -18.19
N ILE A 271 4.92 -22.84 -18.19
CA ILE A 271 4.43 -21.57 -18.73
C ILE A 271 5.08 -21.24 -20.09
N ALA A 272 6.41 -21.37 -20.18
CA ALA A 272 7.15 -21.09 -21.41
C ALA A 272 6.79 -22.10 -22.53
N GLY A 273 6.65 -21.59 -23.75
CA GLY A 273 6.22 -22.35 -24.92
C GLY A 273 4.69 -22.46 -25.09
N ASN A 274 3.90 -22.18 -24.04
CA ASN A 274 2.43 -22.17 -24.09
C ASN A 274 1.87 -20.79 -24.50
N THR A 275 0.59 -20.73 -24.84
CA THR A 275 -0.14 -19.48 -25.12
C THR A 275 -1.00 -19.08 -23.92
N ILE A 276 -1.43 -17.80 -23.86
CA ILE A 276 -2.37 -17.36 -22.80
C ILE A 276 -3.64 -18.23 -22.85
N GLU A 277 -4.16 -18.47 -24.05
CA GLU A 277 -5.33 -19.33 -24.29
C GLU A 277 -5.17 -20.76 -23.77
N ALA A 278 -4.01 -21.38 -23.99
CA ALA A 278 -3.76 -22.74 -23.54
C ALA A 278 -3.67 -22.82 -22.01
N LEU A 279 -2.98 -21.85 -21.39
CA LEU A 279 -2.73 -21.86 -19.95
C LEU A 279 -4.00 -21.63 -19.12
N ILE A 280 -4.92 -20.80 -19.59
CA ILE A 280 -6.20 -20.56 -18.90
C ILE A 280 -7.14 -21.77 -18.92
N ALA A 281 -6.87 -22.76 -19.77
CA ALA A 281 -7.56 -24.05 -19.77
C ALA A 281 -6.85 -25.10 -18.90
N GLY A 282 -5.64 -24.82 -18.42
CA GLY A 282 -4.82 -25.71 -17.61
C GLY A 282 -5.22 -25.75 -16.14
N SER A 283 -4.37 -26.37 -15.32
CA SER A 283 -4.53 -26.45 -13.87
C SER A 283 -3.71 -25.38 -13.14
N PRO A 284 -4.18 -24.87 -11.99
CA PRO A 284 -3.42 -23.92 -11.20
C PRO A 284 -2.16 -24.58 -10.60
N LEU A 285 -1.06 -23.83 -10.56
CA LEU A 285 0.21 -24.21 -9.94
C LEU A 285 0.20 -24.04 -8.42
N TYR A 286 -0.54 -23.03 -7.95
CA TYR A 286 -0.69 -22.69 -6.54
C TYR A 286 -2.17 -22.61 -6.16
N SER A 287 -2.45 -22.69 -4.86
CA SER A 287 -3.81 -22.54 -4.37
C SER A 287 -4.40 -21.19 -4.82
N PRO A 288 -5.59 -21.18 -5.45
CA PRO A 288 -6.22 -19.92 -5.86
C PRO A 288 -6.81 -19.12 -4.69
N ILE A 289 -6.98 -19.76 -3.53
CA ILE A 289 -7.48 -19.16 -2.29
C ILE A 289 -6.56 -19.62 -1.16
N ASP A 290 -6.03 -18.69 -0.37
CA ASP A 290 -5.18 -19.04 0.77
C ASP A 290 -5.93 -19.91 1.77
N GLY A 291 -5.28 -20.99 2.21
CA GLY A 291 -5.87 -21.97 3.14
C GLY A 291 -6.82 -22.99 2.51
N LEU A 292 -7.04 -22.96 1.19
CA LEU A 292 -7.86 -23.97 0.51
C LEU A 292 -7.12 -25.33 0.48
N PRO A 293 -7.75 -26.43 0.97
CA PRO A 293 -7.13 -27.75 0.98
C PRO A 293 -6.72 -28.19 -0.43
N LYS A 294 -5.58 -28.88 -0.54
CA LYS A 294 -4.99 -29.26 -1.83
C LYS A 294 -5.95 -30.07 -2.70
N GLU A 295 -6.78 -30.91 -2.10
CA GLU A 295 -7.77 -31.76 -2.75
C GLU A 295 -8.87 -30.95 -3.45
N ALA A 296 -9.12 -29.72 -2.99
CA ALA A 296 -10.15 -28.85 -3.53
C ALA A 296 -9.73 -28.12 -4.81
N TRP A 297 -8.43 -28.04 -5.13
CA TRP A 297 -7.94 -27.32 -6.32
C TRP A 297 -6.95 -28.11 -7.18
N SER A 298 -6.16 -29.01 -6.59
CA SER A 298 -5.12 -29.76 -7.30
C SER A 298 -5.75 -30.72 -8.31
N GLY A 299 -5.34 -30.63 -9.57
CA GLY A 299 -5.85 -31.44 -10.67
C GLY A 299 -7.18 -30.96 -11.28
N LYS A 300 -7.78 -29.88 -10.76
CA LYS A 300 -8.91 -29.19 -11.42
C LYS A 300 -8.40 -28.21 -12.48
N THR A 301 -9.25 -27.82 -13.42
CA THR A 301 -8.89 -26.82 -14.43
C THR A 301 -9.32 -25.43 -13.97
N CYS A 302 -8.60 -24.39 -14.41
CA CYS A 302 -8.95 -23.02 -14.07
C CYS A 302 -10.36 -22.63 -14.56
N LYS A 303 -10.86 -23.27 -15.62
CA LYS A 303 -12.23 -23.10 -16.14
C LYS A 303 -13.31 -23.59 -15.17
N ASP A 304 -13.00 -24.53 -14.30
CA ASP A 304 -13.95 -25.05 -13.31
C ASP A 304 -14.22 -24.02 -12.19
N CYS A 305 -13.30 -23.09 -11.97
CA CYS A 305 -13.37 -22.07 -10.91
C CYS A 305 -13.58 -20.64 -11.45
N HIS A 306 -13.16 -20.34 -12.68
CA HIS A 306 -13.18 -18.99 -13.25
C HIS A 306 -13.79 -18.95 -14.65
N GLN A 307 -14.48 -17.86 -14.95
CA GLN A 307 -14.87 -17.50 -16.32
C GLN A 307 -13.82 -16.58 -16.96
N TRP A 308 -12.61 -17.10 -17.14
CA TRP A 308 -11.52 -16.38 -17.78
C TRP A 308 -11.81 -16.17 -19.27
N THR A 309 -12.26 -14.96 -19.60
CA THR A 309 -12.45 -14.48 -20.97
C THR A 309 -11.31 -13.56 -21.36
N LYS A 310 -11.06 -13.40 -22.66
CA LYS A 310 -10.06 -12.45 -23.17
C LYS A 310 -10.28 -11.03 -22.60
N PRO A 311 -11.51 -10.46 -22.57
CA PRO A 311 -11.75 -9.17 -21.89
C PRO A 311 -11.40 -9.16 -20.40
N ALA A 312 -11.83 -10.17 -19.63
CA ALA A 312 -11.55 -10.23 -18.19
C ALA A 312 -10.05 -10.29 -17.87
N LEU A 313 -9.30 -11.07 -18.65
CA LEU A 313 -7.84 -11.18 -18.52
C LEU A 313 -7.13 -9.89 -18.94
N CYS A 314 -7.66 -9.17 -19.93
CA CYS A 314 -7.15 -7.87 -20.35
C CYS A 314 -7.30 -6.84 -19.21
N ASP A 315 -8.45 -6.81 -18.54
CA ASP A 315 -8.68 -5.90 -17.40
C ASP A 315 -7.79 -6.26 -16.21
N GLN A 316 -7.61 -7.55 -15.93
CA GLN A 316 -6.66 -8.03 -14.94
C GLN A 316 -5.20 -7.66 -15.28
N GLY A 317 -4.80 -7.76 -16.55
CA GLY A 317 -3.49 -7.31 -17.02
C GLY A 317 -3.31 -5.79 -16.87
N LYS A 318 -4.33 -4.99 -17.20
CA LYS A 318 -4.32 -3.52 -17.01
C LYS A 318 -4.20 -3.14 -15.54
N PHE A 319 -4.78 -3.92 -14.63
CA PHE A 319 -4.57 -3.75 -13.20
C PHE A 319 -3.08 -3.87 -12.84
N TYR A 320 -2.40 -4.91 -13.33
CA TYR A 320 -0.95 -5.09 -13.10
C TYR A 320 -0.07 -4.01 -13.74
N VAL A 321 -0.53 -3.36 -14.81
CA VAL A 321 0.18 -2.23 -15.44
C VAL A 321 0.20 -1.01 -14.51
N LYS A 322 -0.89 -0.78 -13.77
CA LYS A 322 -1.09 0.44 -12.96
C LYS A 322 -0.44 0.39 -11.58
N GLU A 323 0.00 -0.77 -11.11
CA GLU A 323 0.54 -0.93 -9.75
C GLU A 323 2.05 -0.70 -9.62
N ASP A 324 2.46 -0.30 -8.41
CA ASP A 324 3.84 -0.25 -7.96
C ASP A 324 4.51 -1.64 -8.09
N PRO A 325 5.77 -1.74 -8.56
CA PRO A 325 6.49 -3.01 -8.70
C PRO A 325 6.51 -3.90 -7.45
N SER A 326 6.48 -3.30 -6.24
CA SER A 326 6.45 -4.02 -4.96
C SER A 326 5.09 -4.69 -4.69
N VAL A 327 3.98 -4.07 -5.06
CA VAL A 327 2.63 -4.66 -4.92
C VAL A 327 2.44 -5.78 -5.95
N ALA A 328 3.00 -5.60 -7.16
CA ALA A 328 3.02 -6.63 -8.19
C ALA A 328 3.86 -7.86 -7.80
N LEU A 329 4.80 -7.76 -6.86
CA LEU A 329 5.52 -8.91 -6.30
C LEU A 329 4.67 -9.69 -5.29
N LEU A 330 3.80 -8.99 -4.55
CA LEU A 330 3.04 -9.57 -3.44
C LEU A 330 1.72 -10.22 -3.88
N THR A 331 1.09 -9.78 -4.97
CA THR A 331 -0.12 -10.46 -5.48
C THR A 331 0.26 -11.74 -6.21
N GLN A 332 -0.02 -12.90 -5.61
CA GLN A 332 0.17 -14.18 -6.26
C GLN A 332 -0.85 -14.40 -7.39
N HIS A 333 -0.44 -15.11 -8.45
CA HIS A 333 -1.33 -15.57 -9.51
C HIS A 333 -1.35 -17.10 -9.49
N PRO A 334 -2.50 -17.77 -9.67
CA PRO A 334 -2.57 -19.24 -9.63
C PRO A 334 -1.68 -19.95 -10.64
N LEU A 335 -1.39 -19.29 -11.77
CA LEU A 335 -0.44 -19.74 -12.81
C LEU A 335 0.98 -19.15 -12.68
N GLY A 336 1.32 -18.61 -11.50
CA GLY A 336 2.66 -18.10 -11.21
C GLY A 336 2.98 -16.70 -11.74
N GLY A 337 4.18 -16.22 -11.41
CA GLY A 337 4.65 -14.86 -11.71
C GLY A 337 4.87 -14.60 -13.20
N ALA A 338 5.44 -15.58 -13.92
CA ALA A 338 5.65 -15.51 -15.36
C ALA A 338 4.37 -15.25 -16.16
N PHE A 339 3.28 -15.95 -15.82
CA PHE A 339 1.98 -15.72 -16.45
C PHE A 339 1.42 -14.34 -16.11
N LYS A 340 1.54 -13.90 -14.85
CA LYS A 340 1.14 -12.55 -14.43
C LYS A 340 1.84 -11.45 -15.24
N LEU A 341 3.15 -11.57 -15.47
CA LEU A 341 3.89 -10.61 -16.29
C LEU A 341 3.45 -10.66 -17.75
N THR A 342 3.20 -11.85 -18.29
CA THR A 342 2.67 -12.02 -19.65
C THR A 342 1.35 -11.26 -19.81
N LEU A 343 0.42 -11.38 -18.84
CA LEU A 343 -0.82 -10.60 -18.83
C LEU A 343 -0.59 -9.09 -18.76
N LYS A 344 0.37 -8.64 -17.93
CA LYS A 344 0.75 -7.22 -17.83
C LYS A 344 1.27 -6.68 -19.16
N GLN A 345 2.16 -7.41 -19.82
CA GLN A 345 2.77 -7.01 -21.10
C GLN A 345 1.76 -7.05 -22.25
N TRP A 346 0.95 -8.11 -22.33
CA TRP A 346 -0.14 -8.21 -23.29
C TRP A 346 -1.14 -7.05 -23.14
N ALA A 347 -1.47 -6.68 -21.90
CA ALA A 347 -2.34 -5.54 -21.62
C ALA A 347 -1.69 -4.18 -21.94
N ALA A 348 -0.40 -4.02 -21.67
CA ALA A 348 0.36 -2.84 -22.07
C ALA A 348 0.43 -2.69 -23.61
N GLY A 349 0.45 -3.80 -24.34
CA GLY A 349 0.35 -3.87 -25.80
C GLY A 349 -1.07 -3.72 -26.36
N GLY A 350 -2.06 -3.34 -25.54
CA GLY A 350 -3.43 -3.09 -25.98
C GLY A 350 -4.32 -4.34 -26.07
N CYS A 351 -3.93 -5.45 -25.46
CA CYS A 351 -4.70 -6.69 -25.38
C CYS A 351 -5.03 -7.33 -26.75
N GLN A 352 -4.11 -7.23 -27.72
CA GLN A 352 -4.32 -7.73 -29.07
C GLN A 352 -4.42 -9.26 -29.18
#